data_AF-A0A7X1GPQ4-F1
#
_entry.id   AF-A0A7X1GPQ4-F1
#
_cell.length_a   1.000
_cell.length_b   1.000
_cell.length_c   1.000
_cell.angle_alpha   90.00
_cell.angle_beta   90.00
_cell.angle_gamma   90.00
#
_symmetry.space_group_name_H-M   'P 1'
#
loop_
_entity.id
_entity.type
_entity.pdbx_description
1 polymer ?
#
loop_
_entity_poly.entity_id
_entity_poly.type
_entity_poly.pdbx_seq_one_letter_code
_entity_poly.pdbx_strand_id
1 'polypeptide(L)'
;MKKLKIELVVAVFIFISCISSGAAFANQSSVSLEAPNSVERGTEITIKVHVTHSANNYFHYTKCVSIKVNGEEIARWDYGKYKYKRPKAKNFTEEIKYIVTDEVIIEAEASCNIHGSKKKAIKKVFIK
;
A
#
# COMPACT_ATOMS: atom_id res chain seq x y z
N MET A 1 -20.16 -26.02 49.51
CA MET A 1 -19.58 -25.16 48.46
C MET A 1 -19.40 -26.00 47.20
N LYS A 2 -20.19 -25.75 46.14
CA LYS A 2 -20.17 -26.56 44.92
C LYS A 2 -18.82 -26.38 44.23
N LYS A 3 -18.10 -27.48 43.98
CA LYS A 3 -16.84 -27.48 43.22
C LYS A 3 -17.11 -26.83 41.87
N LEU A 4 -16.71 -25.58 41.67
CA LEU A 4 -16.75 -24.94 40.37
C LEU A 4 -15.89 -25.81 39.46
N LYS A 5 -16.51 -26.45 38.45
CA LYS A 5 -15.82 -27.39 37.57
C LYS A 5 -14.72 -26.61 36.86
N ILE A 6 -13.46 -26.85 37.24
CA ILE A 6 -12.28 -26.16 36.71
C ILE A 6 -12.25 -26.25 35.17
N GLU A 7 -12.77 -27.33 34.60
CA GLU A 7 -12.98 -27.52 33.16
C GLU A 7 -13.86 -26.45 32.52
N LEU A 8 -14.92 -26.02 33.19
CA LEU A 8 -15.80 -24.95 32.71
C LEU A 8 -15.07 -23.60 32.75
N VAL A 9 -14.24 -23.37 33.76
CA VAL A 9 -13.45 -22.14 33.90
C VAL A 9 -12.38 -22.06 32.80
N VAL A 10 -11.70 -23.17 32.51
CA VAL A 10 -10.69 -23.26 31.44
C VAL A 10 -11.33 -23.10 30.05
N ALA A 11 -12.48 -23.75 29.81
CA ALA A 11 -13.20 -23.61 28.55
C ALA A 11 -13.68 -22.17 28.31
N VAL A 12 -14.16 -21.49 29.36
CA VAL A 12 -14.54 -20.07 29.29
C VAL A 12 -13.32 -19.17 29.05
N PHE A 13 -12.18 -19.47 29.66
CA PHE A 13 -10.95 -18.70 29.44
C PHE A 13 -10.44 -18.81 27.99
N ILE A 14 -10.42 -20.01 27.43
CA ILE A 14 -10.04 -20.25 26.01
C ILE A 14 -11.03 -19.53 25.08
N PHE A 15 -12.33 -19.63 25.37
CA PHE A 15 -13.35 -18.97 24.57
C PHE A 15 -13.17 -17.44 24.57
N ILE A 16 -12.91 -16.82 25.73
CA ILE A 16 -12.67 -15.37 25.86
C ILE A 16 -11.38 -14.94 25.12
N SER A 17 -10.31 -15.76 25.16
CA SER A 17 -9.08 -15.46 24.43
C SER A 17 -9.25 -15.44 22.91
N CYS A 18 -10.25 -16.16 22.36
CA CYS A 18 -10.54 -16.13 20.92
C CYS A 18 -11.34 -14.90 20.45
N ILE A 19 -11.91 -14.09 21.35
CA ILE A 19 -12.80 -12.96 21.00
C ILE A 19 -12.03 -11.63 20.83
N SER A 20 -10.75 -11.60 21.23
CA SER A 20 -9.90 -10.40 21.08
C SER A 20 -9.15 -10.38 19.74
N SER A 21 -9.84 -10.65 18.64
CA SER A 21 -9.39 -10.20 17.32
C SER A 21 -9.90 -8.76 17.12
N GLY A 22 -9.26 -7.79 17.82
CA GLY A 22 -9.41 -6.40 17.43
C GLY A 22 -9.16 -6.27 15.92
N ALA A 23 -9.81 -5.32 15.25
CA ALA A 23 -9.57 -5.05 13.83
C ALA A 23 -8.08 -4.78 13.63
N ALA A 24 -7.30 -5.81 13.31
CA ALA A 24 -5.93 -5.67 12.88
C ALA A 24 -6.04 -4.87 11.61
N PHE A 25 -5.67 -3.59 11.65
CA PHE A 25 -5.60 -2.74 10.47
C PHE A 25 -4.88 -3.54 9.40
N ALA A 26 -5.66 -4.00 8.43
CA ALA A 26 -5.23 -4.98 7.46
C ALA A 26 -3.93 -4.47 6.85
N ASN A 27 -2.91 -5.33 6.89
CA ASN A 27 -1.53 -5.13 6.45
C ASN A 27 -1.43 -4.89 4.93
N GLN A 28 -2.32 -4.10 4.36
CA GLN A 28 -2.35 -3.71 2.97
C GLN A 28 -1.30 -2.63 2.75
N SER A 29 -0.65 -2.65 1.59
CA SER A 29 0.20 -1.53 1.19
C SER A 29 -0.69 -0.34 0.81
N SER A 30 -0.27 0.85 1.21
CA SER A 30 -0.99 2.09 0.93
C SER A 30 -0.08 3.09 0.25
N VAL A 31 -0.67 4.02 -0.50
CA VAL A 31 0.06 5.02 -1.28
C VAL A 31 -0.49 6.42 -1.08
N SER A 32 0.38 7.41 -1.22
CA SER A 32 0.04 8.81 -1.53
C SER A 32 0.85 9.29 -2.73
N LEU A 33 0.33 10.32 -3.42
CA LEU A 33 0.92 10.88 -4.63
C LEU A 33 1.40 12.31 -4.38
N GLU A 34 2.61 12.60 -4.84
CA GLU A 34 3.17 13.95 -4.95
C GLU A 34 3.44 14.25 -6.43
N ALA A 35 2.79 15.31 -6.94
CA ALA A 35 2.97 15.88 -8.27
C ALA A 35 2.43 17.33 -8.26
N PRO A 36 2.85 18.19 -9.21
CA PRO A 36 2.31 19.54 -9.35
C PRO A 36 0.78 19.53 -9.52
N ASN A 37 0.11 20.62 -9.13
CA ASN A 37 -1.33 20.78 -9.38
C ASN A 37 -1.63 21.20 -10.82
N SER A 38 -0.76 22.02 -11.42
CA SER A 38 -0.89 22.48 -12.81
C SER A 38 0.47 22.79 -13.43
N VAL A 39 0.59 22.58 -14.74
CA VAL A 39 1.80 22.81 -15.53
C VAL A 39 1.45 23.31 -16.94
N GLU A 40 2.44 23.85 -17.65
CA GLU A 40 2.28 24.15 -19.07
C GLU A 40 2.34 22.87 -19.90
N ARG A 41 1.67 22.87 -21.06
CA ARG A 41 1.72 21.77 -22.03
C ARG A 41 3.16 21.49 -22.44
N GLY A 42 3.55 20.22 -22.42
CA GLY A 42 4.91 19.75 -22.75
C GLY A 42 5.88 19.75 -21.58
N THR A 43 5.46 20.14 -20.37
CA THR A 43 6.31 20.09 -19.17
C THR A 43 6.57 18.65 -18.76
N GLU A 44 7.84 18.30 -18.52
CA GLU A 44 8.21 17.06 -17.82
C GLU A 44 8.03 17.26 -16.31
N ILE A 45 7.17 16.44 -15.69
CA ILE A 45 6.97 16.41 -14.24
C ILE A 45 7.60 15.15 -13.64
N THR A 46 7.95 15.22 -12.35
CA THR A 46 8.26 14.04 -11.53
C THR A 46 7.03 13.65 -10.73
N ILE A 47 6.58 12.42 -10.90
CA ILE A 47 5.50 11.81 -10.12
C ILE A 47 6.17 10.96 -9.04
N LYS A 48 5.91 11.27 -7.76
CA LYS A 48 6.38 10.45 -6.63
C LYS A 48 5.23 9.68 -6.01
N VAL A 49 5.46 8.40 -5.77
CA VAL A 49 4.55 7.52 -5.05
C VAL A 49 5.17 7.18 -3.70
N HIS A 50 4.61 7.74 -2.63
CA HIS A 50 5.03 7.37 -1.29
C HIS A 50 4.25 6.14 -0.85
N VAL A 51 4.98 5.05 -0.63
CA VAL A 51 4.41 3.77 -0.21
C VAL A 51 4.61 3.61 1.28
N THR A 52 3.54 3.21 1.98
CA THR A 52 3.57 2.87 3.40
C THR A 52 3.06 1.45 3.59
N HIS A 53 3.85 0.63 4.28
CA HIS A 53 3.52 -0.74 4.64
C HIS A 53 4.11 -1.11 6.00
N SER A 54 3.40 -1.93 6.79
CA SER A 54 3.79 -2.24 8.17
C SER A 54 5.05 -3.10 8.29
N ALA A 55 5.39 -3.88 7.24
CA ALA A 55 6.56 -4.76 7.21
C ALA A 55 7.05 -5.03 5.79
N ASN A 56 8.37 -4.96 5.57
CA ASN A 56 8.99 -5.47 4.35
C ASN A 56 10.05 -6.48 4.76
N ASN A 57 9.62 -7.74 4.98
CA ASN A 57 10.44 -8.89 5.35
C ASN A 57 10.32 -10.04 4.33
N TYR A 58 11.00 -11.18 4.55
CA TYR A 58 11.03 -12.29 3.59
C TYR A 58 9.63 -12.88 3.30
N PHE A 59 8.76 -12.92 4.31
CA PHE A 59 7.42 -13.51 4.20
C PHE A 59 6.35 -12.48 3.85
N HIS A 60 6.54 -11.23 4.26
CA HIS A 60 5.52 -10.19 4.22
C HIS A 60 6.11 -8.87 3.74
N TYR A 61 5.73 -8.44 2.54
CA TYR A 61 6.27 -7.27 1.85
C TYR A 61 5.30 -6.70 0.80
N THR A 62 5.49 -5.45 0.42
CA THR A 62 4.86 -4.88 -0.78
C THR A 62 5.40 -5.60 -2.02
N LYS A 63 4.57 -6.34 -2.74
CA LYS A 63 4.95 -7.10 -3.95
C LYS A 63 5.01 -6.24 -5.21
N CYS A 64 4.21 -5.19 -5.29
CA CYS A 64 4.25 -4.31 -6.46
C CYS A 64 3.72 -2.91 -6.15
N VAL A 65 4.19 -1.94 -6.92
CA VAL A 65 3.68 -0.57 -7.02
C VAL A 65 3.42 -0.30 -8.49
N SER A 66 2.28 0.28 -8.83
CA SER A 66 1.91 0.61 -10.21
C SER A 66 1.38 2.02 -10.31
N ILE A 67 1.70 2.71 -11.41
CA ILE A 67 1.17 4.03 -11.75
C ILE A 67 0.45 3.94 -13.08
N LYS A 68 -0.75 4.54 -13.12
CA LYS A 68 -1.49 4.79 -14.35
C LYS A 68 -1.64 6.27 -14.60
N VAL A 69 -1.60 6.68 -15.86
CA VAL A 69 -1.99 8.01 -16.32
C VAL A 69 -3.12 7.86 -17.32
N ASN A 70 -4.23 8.54 -17.08
CA ASN A 70 -5.44 8.47 -17.93
C ASN A 70 -5.92 7.04 -18.21
N GLY A 71 -5.74 6.14 -17.25
CA GLY A 71 -6.12 4.72 -17.33
C GLY A 71 -5.07 3.78 -17.89
N GLU A 72 -3.99 4.30 -18.48
CA GLU A 72 -2.88 3.52 -19.03
C GLU A 72 -1.76 3.33 -17.99
N GLU A 73 -1.27 2.10 -17.82
CA GLU A 73 -0.14 1.83 -16.92
C GLU A 73 1.18 2.32 -17.54
N ILE A 74 1.82 3.30 -16.90
CA ILE A 74 3.07 3.89 -17.37
C ILE A 74 4.29 3.37 -16.61
N ALA A 75 4.08 2.78 -15.43
CA ALA A 75 5.15 2.28 -14.58
C ALA A 75 4.64 1.16 -13.67
N ARG A 76 5.52 0.18 -13.45
CA ARG A 76 5.33 -0.85 -12.44
C ARG A 76 6.67 -1.28 -11.86
N TRP A 77 6.75 -1.32 -10.54
CA TRP A 77 7.87 -1.87 -9.78
C TRP A 77 7.42 -3.14 -9.11
N ASP A 78 7.99 -4.27 -9.50
CA ASP A 78 7.76 -5.57 -8.84
C ASP A 78 8.89 -5.88 -7.87
N TYR A 79 8.51 -6.31 -6.67
CA TYR A 79 9.42 -6.70 -5.60
C TYR A 79 9.30 -8.18 -5.29
N GLY A 80 10.32 -8.72 -4.63
CA GLY A 80 10.40 -10.12 -4.24
C GLY A 80 10.84 -10.33 -2.79
N LYS A 81 10.69 -11.57 -2.33
CA LYS A 81 11.06 -12.01 -0.98
C LYS A 81 12.54 -11.83 -0.63
N TYR A 82 13.42 -11.91 -1.62
CA TYR A 82 14.87 -11.84 -1.41
C TYR A 82 15.32 -10.40 -1.13
N LYS A 83 16.29 -10.24 -0.23
CA LYS A 83 16.74 -8.94 0.30
C LYS A 83 17.06 -7.89 -0.78
N TYR A 84 17.62 -8.31 -1.92
CA TYR A 84 17.99 -7.41 -3.03
C TYR A 84 16.82 -7.01 -3.94
N LYS A 85 15.68 -7.73 -3.87
CA LYS A 85 14.45 -7.43 -4.62
C LYS A 85 13.31 -6.94 -3.73
N ARG A 86 13.49 -6.91 -2.41
CA ARG A 86 12.46 -6.48 -1.46
C ARG A 86 12.50 -4.96 -1.30
N PRO A 87 11.39 -4.27 -0.95
CA PRO A 87 11.48 -2.87 -0.59
C PRO A 87 12.42 -2.69 0.61
N LYS A 88 13.23 -1.63 0.57
CA LYS A 88 14.32 -1.40 1.54
C LYS A 88 13.81 -1.02 2.93
N ALA A 89 12.66 -0.37 3.01
CA ALA A 89 12.08 0.13 4.25
C ALA A 89 10.55 -0.01 4.23
N LYS A 90 9.93 0.12 5.40
CA LYS A 90 8.46 0.14 5.58
C LYS A 90 7.80 1.27 4.80
N ASN A 91 8.48 2.41 4.77
CA ASN A 91 8.12 3.59 3.99
C ASN A 91 9.19 3.78 2.92
N PHE A 92 8.78 3.91 1.67
CA PHE A 92 9.70 4.14 0.55
C PHE A 92 9.00 4.95 -0.54
N THR A 93 9.77 5.49 -1.48
CA THR A 93 9.25 6.29 -2.58
C THR A 93 9.75 5.70 -3.89
N GLU A 94 8.85 5.58 -4.86
CA GLU A 94 9.19 5.34 -6.26
C GLU A 94 8.86 6.59 -7.07
N GLU A 95 9.66 6.84 -8.10
CA GLU A 95 9.57 8.07 -8.89
C GLU A 95 9.58 7.74 -10.38
N ILE A 96 8.76 8.46 -11.16
CA ILE A 96 8.79 8.41 -12.62
C ILE A 96 8.65 9.82 -13.21
N LYS A 97 9.34 10.05 -14.33
CA LYS A 97 9.19 11.25 -15.15
C LYS A 97 8.07 11.07 -16.17
N TYR A 98 7.27 12.10 -16.37
CA TYR A 98 6.14 12.07 -17.30
C TYR A 98 5.97 13.43 -18.01
N ILE A 99 5.78 13.42 -19.33
CA ILE A 99 5.53 14.64 -20.11
C ILE A 99 4.02 14.91 -20.18
N VAL A 100 3.60 16.05 -19.65
CA VAL A 100 2.18 16.42 -19.60
C VAL A 100 1.76 17.11 -20.89
N THR A 101 1.06 16.39 -21.77
CA THR A 101 0.56 16.95 -23.04
C THR A 101 -0.87 17.47 -22.94
N ASP A 102 -1.68 16.95 -22.01
CA ASP A 102 -3.07 17.37 -21.76
C ASP A 102 -3.36 17.24 -20.26
N GLU A 103 -4.61 17.49 -19.83
CA GLU A 103 -5.01 17.18 -18.46
C GLU A 103 -4.78 15.70 -18.16
N VAL A 104 -4.18 15.41 -17.00
CA VAL A 104 -3.86 14.03 -16.62
C VAL A 104 -4.44 13.65 -15.27
N ILE A 105 -4.97 12.43 -15.22
CA ILE A 105 -5.39 11.73 -14.01
C ILE A 105 -4.33 10.68 -13.71
N ILE A 106 -3.58 10.89 -12.64
CA ILE A 106 -2.58 9.96 -12.13
C ILE A 106 -3.27 9.07 -11.08
N GLU A 107 -3.21 7.76 -11.27
CA GLU A 107 -3.62 6.76 -10.29
C GLU A 107 -2.39 5.98 -9.83
N ALA A 108 -2.24 5.79 -8.52
CA ALA A 108 -1.20 4.90 -7.98
C ALA A 108 -1.83 3.85 -7.05
N GLU A 109 -1.20 2.67 -7.05
CA GLU A 109 -1.58 1.55 -6.20
C GLU A 109 -0.33 0.81 -5.74
N ALA A 110 -0.35 0.31 -4.50
CA ALA A 110 0.65 -0.63 -4.01
C ALA A 110 -0.06 -1.84 -3.43
N SER A 111 0.47 -3.04 -3.68
CA SER A 111 -0.09 -4.29 -3.16
C SER A 111 0.91 -5.00 -2.28
N CYS A 112 0.45 -5.42 -1.09
CA CYS A 112 1.11 -6.41 -0.26
C CYS A 112 1.02 -7.80 -0.91
N ASN A 113 2.02 -8.65 -0.67
CA ASN A 113 2.06 -10.02 -1.17
C ASN A 113 1.00 -10.93 -0.51
N ILE A 114 0.59 -10.63 0.73
CA ILE A 114 -0.39 -11.41 1.50
C ILE A 114 -1.76 -10.71 1.54
N HIS A 115 -1.77 -9.40 1.78
CA HIS A 115 -3.00 -8.68 2.11
C HIS A 115 -3.58 -7.84 0.96
N GLY A 116 -2.92 -7.84 -0.20
CA GLY A 116 -3.35 -7.04 -1.35
C GLY A 116 -3.11 -5.54 -1.16
N SER A 117 -3.86 -4.74 -1.90
CA SER A 117 -3.75 -3.28 -1.93
C SER A 117 -4.80 -2.60 -1.07
N LYS A 118 -4.44 -1.44 -0.52
CA LYS A 118 -5.42 -0.46 -0.04
C LYS A 118 -5.98 0.31 -1.24
N LYS A 119 -6.93 1.23 -0.99
CA LYS A 119 -7.47 2.17 -1.97
C LYS A 119 -6.36 2.87 -2.76
N LYS A 120 -6.57 3.01 -4.07
CA LYS A 120 -5.73 3.80 -4.98
C LYS A 120 -5.64 5.26 -4.53
N ALA A 121 -4.47 5.88 -4.73
CA ALA A 121 -4.32 7.33 -4.70
C ALA A 121 -4.63 7.89 -6.08
N ILE A 122 -5.36 9.01 -6.14
CA ILE A 122 -5.72 9.69 -7.39
C ILE A 122 -5.29 11.16 -7.28
N LYS A 123 -4.60 11.66 -8.30
CA LYS A 123 -4.13 13.04 -8.40
C LYS A 123 -4.42 13.56 -9.80
N LYS A 124 -5.04 14.74 -9.91
CA LYS A 124 -5.22 15.44 -11.18
C LYS A 124 -4.13 16.50 -11.34
N VAL A 125 -3.60 16.62 -12.56
CA VAL A 125 -2.71 17.72 -12.98
C VAL A 125 -3.37 18.44 -14.14
N PHE A 126 -3.59 19.73 -13.97
CA PHE A 126 -4.24 20.59 -14.97
C PHE A 126 -3.22 21.23 -15.91
N ILE A 127 -3.66 21.56 -17.12
CA ILE A 127 -2.94 22.47 -18.00
C ILE A 127 -3.25 23.91 -17.57
N LYS A 128 -2.22 24.75 -17.49
CA LYS A 128 -2.35 26.18 -17.24
C LYS A 128 -2.89 26.93 -18.45
#